data_AF-A0ABD5DJD4-F1
#
_entry.id   AF-A0ABD5DJD4-F1
#
_cell.length_a   1.000
_cell.length_b   1.000
_cell.length_c   1.000
_cell.angle_alpha   90.00
_cell.angle_beta   90.00
_cell.angle_gamma   90.00
#
_symmetry.space_group_name_H-M   'P 1'
#
loop_
_entity.id
_entity.type
_entity.pdbx_description
1 polymer ?
#
loop_
_entity_poly.entity_id
_entity_poly.type
_entity_poly.pdbx_seq_one_letter_code
_entity_poly.pdbx_strand_id
1 'polypeptide(L)' 'TNQPQISRQMNELEAQCGGRLFNRTGRGVELTDLGQHLLPKIRSWLNVTDQLNNEILHSTDTPIGTVRIASLPSTA' A
#
# COMPACT_ATOMS: atom_id res chain seq x y z
N THR A 1 13.81 -6.40 14.34
CA THR A 1 14.32 -5.38 13.40
C THR A 1 14.59 -4.10 14.17
N ASN A 2 15.79 -3.52 13.99
CA ASN A 2 16.41 -2.54 14.89
C ASN A 2 15.62 -1.23 14.99
N GLN A 3 15.08 -0.89 16.17
CA GLN A 3 14.45 0.40 16.52
C GLN A 3 15.16 1.67 15.98
N PRO A 4 16.51 1.75 15.89
CA PRO A 4 17.17 2.94 15.33
C PRO A 4 16.92 3.16 13.82
N GLN A 5 16.69 2.10 13.04
CA GLN A 5 16.44 2.25 11.59
C GLN A 5 15.06 2.86 11.32
N ILE A 6 14.04 2.41 12.04
CA ILE A 6 12.67 2.92 11.92
C ILE A 6 12.60 4.40 12.33
N SER A 7 13.27 4.78 13.42
CA SER A 7 13.35 6.18 13.85
C SER A 7 13.98 7.08 12.80
N ARG A 8 15.05 6.61 12.14
CA ARG A 8 15.72 7.36 11.08
C ARG A 8 14.83 7.52 9.84
N GLN A 9 14.16 6.45 9.42
CA GLN A 9 13.22 6.50 8.30
C GLN A 9 12.03 7.43 8.56
N MET A 10 11.51 7.45 9.79
CA MET A 10 10.47 8.42 10.19
C MET A 10 10.96 9.86 10.05
N ASN A 11 12.18 10.17 10.54
CA ASN A 11 12.74 11.51 10.42
C ASN A 11 12.98 11.93 8.95
N GLU A 12 13.47 11.00 8.12
CA GLU A 12 13.66 11.24 6.67
C GLU A 12 12.32 11.48 5.96
N LEU A 13 11.25 10.79 6.37
CA LEU A 13 9.90 11.02 5.85
C LEU A 13 9.34 12.37 6.29
N GLU A 14 9.49 12.74 7.56
CA GLU A 14 9.06 14.03 8.09
C GLU A 14 9.79 15.19 7.41
N ALA A 15 11.08 15.04 7.12
CA ALA A 15 11.86 16.02 6.36
C ALA A 15 11.32 16.20 4.93
N GLN A 16 10.93 15.11 4.25
CA GLN A 16 10.35 15.17 2.91
C GLN A 16 8.93 15.75 2.90
N CYS A 17 8.13 15.47 3.93
CA CYS A 17 6.79 16.04 4.08
C CYS A 17 6.79 17.50 4.55
N GLY A 18 7.95 18.06 4.93
CA GLY A 18 8.09 19.44 5.39
C GLY A 18 7.51 19.68 6.78
N GLY A 19 7.26 18.63 7.57
CA GLY A 19 6.63 18.74 8.88
C GLY A 19 6.64 17.43 9.66
N ARG A 20 6.47 17.53 10.98
CA ARG A 20 6.35 16.36 11.85
C ARG A 20 5.04 15.65 11.57
N LEU A 21 5.12 14.34 11.33
CA LEU A 21 3.99 13.44 11.15
C LEU A 21 3.67 12.69 12.45
N PHE A 22 4.68 12.54 13.31
CA PHE A 22 4.62 11.74 14.51
C PHE A 22 5.07 12.53 15.75
N ASN A 23 4.29 12.46 16.82
CA ASN A 23 4.65 12.90 18.16
C ASN A 23 5.04 11.68 19.00
N ARG A 24 6.24 11.71 19.58
CA ARG A 24 6.68 10.70 20.54
C ARG A 24 6.07 11.02 21.90
N THR A 25 5.28 10.09 22.44
CA THR A 25 4.79 10.16 23.81
C THR A 25 5.45 9.09 24.66
N GLY A 26 5.44 9.25 26.00
CA GLY A 26 6.01 8.23 26.91
C GLY A 26 5.36 6.85 26.80
N ARG A 27 4.26 6.72 26.04
CA ARG A 27 3.52 5.47 25.79
C ARG A 27 3.57 5.01 24.33
N GLY A 28 4.24 5.73 23.44
CA GLY A 28 4.35 5.33 22.04
C GLY A 28 4.46 6.51 21.07
N VAL A 29 3.74 6.41 19.96
CA VAL A 29 3.78 7.38 18.87
C VAL A 29 2.35 7.74 18.50
N GLU A 30 2.06 9.04 18.47
CA GLU A 30 0.78 9.58 18.02
C GLU A 30 0.99 10.37 16.73
N LEU A 31 -0.06 10.49 15.91
CA LEU A 31 0.00 11.31 14.70
C LEU A 31 -0.17 12.78 15.07
N THR A 32 0.53 13.66 14.34
CA THR A 32 0.24 15.10 14.36
C THR A 32 -1.00 15.40 13.51
N ASP A 33 -1.53 16.62 13.56
CA ASP A 33 -2.61 17.07 12.65
C ASP A 33 -2.25 16.86 11.17
N LEU A 34 -0.99 17.14 10.83
CA LEU A 34 -0.45 16.93 9.48
C LEU A 34 -0.41 15.44 9.15
N GLY A 35 0.06 14.61 10.08
CA GLY A 35 0.06 13.16 9.95
C GLY A 35 -1.36 12.59 9.76
N GLN A 36 -2.33 13.08 10.52
CA GLN A 36 -3.72 12.67 10.45
C GLN A 36 -4.36 13.05 9.10
N HIS A 37 -4.03 14.23 8.57
CA HIS A 37 -4.53 14.69 7.27
C HIS A 37 -3.90 13.95 6.09
N LEU A 38 -2.62 13.60 6.16
CA LEU A 38 -1.91 12.88 5.10
C LEU A 38 -2.18 11.37 5.12
N LEU A 39 -2.44 10.79 6.29
CA LEU A 39 -2.69 9.35 6.45
C LEU A 39 -3.69 8.75 5.43
N PRO A 40 -4.90 9.31 5.21
CA PRO A 40 -5.83 8.75 4.23
C PRO A 40 -5.29 8.81 2.79
N LYS A 41 -4.55 9.87 2.44
CA LYS A 41 -3.95 10.02 1.10
C LYS A 41 -2.85 8.99 0.88
N ILE A 42 -1.97 8.81 1.88
CA ILE A 42 -0.89 7.83 1.85
C ILE A 42 -1.46 6.41 1.75
N ARG A 43 -2.51 6.10 2.53
CA ARG A 43 -3.20 4.79 2.45
C ARG A 43 -3.79 4.54 1.07
N SER A 44 -4.44 5.53 0.47
CA SER A 44 -4.98 5.41 -0.89
C SER A 44 -3.87 5.17 -1.91
N TRP A 45 -2.75 5.89 -1.79
CA TRP A 45 -1.62 5.74 -2.70
C TRP A 45 -0.91 4.38 -2.58
N LEU A 46 -0.75 3.87 -1.35
CA LEU A 46 -0.26 2.52 -1.10
C LEU A 46 -1.20 1.47 -1.70
N ASN A 47 -2.52 1.64 -1.55
CA ASN A 47 -3.49 0.72 -2.14
C ASN A 47 -3.42 0.71 -3.67
N VAL A 48 -3.26 1.89 -4.31
CA VAL A 48 -3.08 1.96 -5.77
C VAL A 48 -1.77 1.31 -6.20
N THR A 49 -0.68 1.53 -5.46
CA THR A 49 0.61 0.89 -5.75
C THR A 49 0.54 -0.63 -5.60
N ASP A 50 -0.17 -1.11 -4.59
CA ASP A 50 -0.40 -2.54 -4.37
C ASP A 50 -1.23 -3.15 -5.50
N GLN A 51 -2.32 -2.47 -5.91
CA GLN A 51 -3.13 -2.86 -7.06
C GLN A 51 -2.32 -2.91 -8.36
N LEU A 52 -1.45 -1.91 -8.61
CA LEU A 52 -0.58 -1.90 -9.78
C LEU A 52 0.45 -3.04 -9.75
N ASN A 53 1.06 -3.31 -8.60
CA ASN A 53 1.96 -4.46 -8.46
C ASN A 53 1.21 -5.77 -8.71
N ASN A 54 0.01 -5.90 -8.16
CA ASN A 54 -0.86 -7.04 -8.37
C ASN A 54 -1.19 -7.19 -9.86
N GLU A 55 -1.59 -6.12 -10.53
CA GLU A 55 -1.89 -6.09 -11.97
C GLU A 55 -0.67 -6.49 -12.80
N ILE A 56 0.55 -6.00 -12.48
CA ILE A 56 1.78 -6.39 -13.19
C ILE A 56 2.05 -7.89 -13.03
N LEU A 57 1.93 -8.43 -11.81
CA LEU A 57 2.14 -9.86 -11.54
C LEU A 57 1.10 -10.74 -12.26
N HIS A 58 -0.14 -10.28 -12.39
CA HIS A 58 -1.20 -11.00 -13.10
C HIS A 58 -1.20 -10.73 -14.61
N SER A 59 -0.60 -9.62 -15.07
CA SER A 59 -0.43 -9.31 -16.51
C SER A 59 0.58 -10.23 -17.17
N THR A 60 1.55 -10.76 -16.41
CA THR A 60 2.42 -11.84 -16.88
C THR A 60 1.74 -13.20 -16.91
N ASP A 61 0.61 -13.37 -16.20
CA ASP A 61 -0.26 -14.54 -16.29
C ASP A 61 -1.32 -14.31 -17.38
N THR A 62 -0.87 -13.97 -18.60
CA THR A 62 -1.77 -14.12 -19.76
C THR A 62 -1.98 -15.63 -19.92
N PRO A 63 -3.20 -16.18 -19.72
CA PRO A 63 -3.43 -17.60 -19.93
C PRO A 63 -3.29 -17.90 -21.43
N ILE A 64 -2.06 -18.19 -21.85
CA ILE A 64 -1.73 -18.58 -23.22
C ILE A 64 -1.97 -20.07 -23.37
N GLY A 65 -3.04 -20.43 -24.08
CA GLY A 65 -3.37 -21.82 -24.34
C GLY A 65 -4.75 -21.97 -24.96
N THR A 66 -4.97 -23.10 -25.62
CA THR A 66 -6.26 -23.40 -26.25
C THR A 66 -7.29 -23.76 -25.19
N VAL A 67 -8.20 -22.83 -24.88
CA VAL A 67 -9.34 -23.10 -23.98
C VAL A 67 -10.39 -23.88 -24.75
N ARG A 68 -10.62 -25.14 -24.36
CA ARG A 68 -11.70 -25.97 -24.92
C ARG A 68 -12.92 -25.90 -24.00
N ILE A 69 -13.88 -25.04 -24.37
CA ILE A 69 -15.14 -24.91 -23.66
C ILE A 69 -16.12 -25.96 -24.19
N ALA A 70 -16.60 -26.84 -23.31
CA ALA A 70 -17.72 -27.73 -23.58
C ALA A 70 -18.92 -27.22 -22.78
N SER A 71 -19.96 -26.78 -23.49
CA SER A 71 -21.25 -26.41 -22.91
C SER A 71 -22.27 -27.47 -23.31
N LEU A 72 -22.94 -28.06 -22.32
CA LEU A 72 -24.18 -28.78 -22.58
C LEU A 72 -25.26 -27.73 -22.83
N PRO A 73 -26.04 -27.82 -23.92
CA PRO A 73 -27.16 -26.90 -24.14
C PRO A 73 -28.13 -27.08 -22.97
N SER A 74 -28.22 -26.06 -22.12
CA SER A 74 -29.17 -26.01 -21.01
C SER A 74 -30.57 -26.12 -21.58
N THR A 75 -31.26 -27.22 -21.33
CA THR A 75 -32.71 -27.28 -21.52
C THR A 75 -33.37 -26.59 -20.34
N ALA A 76 -34.31 -25.69 -20.66
CA ALA A 76 -35.13 -24.91 -19.75
C ALA A 76 -36.01 -25.77 -18.82
#